data_AF-H2YM26-F1
#
_entry.id   AF-H2YM26-F1
#
_cell.length_a   1.000
_cell.length_b   1.000
_cell.length_c   1.000
_cell.angle_alpha   90.00
_cell.angle_beta   90.00
_cell.angle_gamma   90.00
#
_symmetry.space_group_name_H-M   'P 1'
#
loop_
_entity.id
_entity.type
_entity.pdbx_description
1 polymer ?
#
loop_
_entity_poly.entity_id
_entity_poly.type
_entity_poly.pdbx_seq_one_letter_code
_entity_poly.pdbx_strand_id
1 'polypeptide(L)'
;MTETYAELRQKAANYYAENEVAPKLEDILNKMFFEKPNDIYGRLAEFFEGFAATPTITSLSAKKVLDGCGSTGLQCSVYATVKNHPTLLSTTEMSLEKELTMLPFQQQFISDSQITSDEIVERSCTHIVETISEKLNNVSLIQQEEVDQILKDWINDVEYDKFVFSNHLGDDDDDHSRTPTPSSGKKKKAPSAKGKAGKVPDKPVPPKEAMENRLKGCSAVSLVSVAVLKAAASFLRKPAFEHLRHTMSVVSGTAQECEKSVISMPTTAITVMSGGKATPGKLNLVKSVFAIANPGWTVSESMTNLSK
;
A
#
# COMPACT_ATOMS: atom_id res chain seq x y z
N MET A 1 -17.60 20.41 39.40
CA MET A 1 -18.65 21.43 39.26
C MET A 1 -19.77 20.80 38.44
N THR A 2 -20.95 20.63 39.01
CA THR A 2 -22.14 20.13 38.30
C THR A 2 -22.80 21.29 37.57
N GLU A 3 -22.88 21.21 36.24
CA GLU A 3 -23.58 22.20 35.41
C GLU A 3 -25.05 22.29 35.84
N THR A 4 -25.58 23.51 35.92
CA THR A 4 -26.98 23.74 36.26
C THR A 4 -27.88 23.43 35.07
N TYR A 5 -29.13 23.05 35.33
CA TYR A 5 -30.10 22.70 34.27
C TYR A 5 -30.33 23.84 33.26
N ALA A 6 -30.25 25.09 33.70
CA ALA A 6 -30.37 26.27 32.83
C ALA A 6 -29.20 26.38 31.85
N GLU A 7 -27.97 26.13 32.31
CA GLU A 7 -26.77 26.11 31.47
C GLU A 7 -26.82 24.99 30.43
N LEU A 8 -27.29 23.79 30.82
CA LEU A 8 -27.47 22.67 29.89
C LEU A 8 -28.49 22.99 28.79
N ARG A 9 -29.61 23.65 29.13
CA ARG A 9 -30.62 24.07 28.15
C ARG A 9 -30.07 25.11 27.17
N GLN A 10 -29.30 26.07 27.67
CA GLN A 10 -28.68 27.09 26.82
C GLN A 10 -27.63 26.48 25.88
N LYS A 11 -26.79 25.57 26.39
CA LYS A 11 -25.82 24.83 25.57
C LYS A 11 -26.50 24.02 24.47
N ALA A 12 -27.59 23.31 24.79
CA ALA A 12 -28.33 22.54 23.80
C ALA A 12 -28.94 23.45 22.72
N ALA A 13 -29.52 24.59 23.10
CA ALA A 13 -30.06 25.55 22.14
C ALA A 13 -28.98 26.11 21.20
N ASN A 14 -27.81 26.47 21.73
CA ASN A 14 -26.67 26.93 20.94
C ASN A 14 -26.17 25.83 19.99
N TYR A 15 -26.01 24.60 20.49
CA TYR A 15 -25.57 23.46 19.67
C TYR A 15 -26.49 23.20 18.47
N TYR A 16 -27.82 23.21 18.67
CA TYR A 16 -28.76 23.00 17.56
C TYR A 16 -28.81 24.18 16.59
N ALA A 17 -28.62 25.40 17.08
CA ALA A 17 -28.55 26.60 16.25
C ALA A 17 -27.28 26.59 15.37
N GLU A 18 -26.13 26.28 15.95
CA GLU A 18 -24.84 26.18 15.25
C GLU A 18 -24.83 25.11 14.16
N ASN A 19 -25.53 23.99 14.37
CA ASN A 19 -25.61 22.90 13.40
C ASN A 19 -26.79 23.02 12.40
N GLU A 20 -27.58 24.10 12.51
CA GLU A 20 -28.75 24.38 11.68
C GLU A 20 -29.76 23.22 11.65
N VAL A 21 -29.95 22.55 12.79
CA VAL A 21 -30.79 21.34 12.86
C VAL A 21 -32.25 21.65 12.52
N ALA A 22 -32.79 22.74 13.07
CA ALA A 22 -34.20 23.13 12.85
C ALA A 22 -34.50 23.55 11.39
N PRO A 23 -33.72 24.44 10.75
CA PRO A 23 -33.91 24.77 9.34
C PRO A 23 -33.83 23.56 8.41
N LYS A 24 -32.87 22.66 8.62
CA LYS A 24 -32.72 21.45 7.79
C LYS A 24 -33.90 20.50 7.96
N LEU A 25 -34.41 20.36 9.19
CA LEU A 25 -35.58 19.53 9.47
C LEU A 25 -36.84 20.12 8.81
N GLU A 26 -37.03 21.43 8.87
CA GLU A 26 -38.16 22.10 8.21
C GLU A 26 -38.12 21.92 6.70
N ASP A 27 -36.94 22.07 6.07
CA ASP A 27 -36.76 21.87 4.63
C ASP A 27 -37.18 20.47 4.17
N ILE A 28 -36.70 19.41 4.84
CA ILE A 28 -37.07 18.05 4.46
C ILE A 28 -38.54 17.72 4.75
N LEU A 29 -39.11 18.24 5.85
CA LEU A 29 -40.53 18.05 6.14
C LEU A 29 -41.42 18.70 5.08
N ASN A 30 -41.06 19.90 4.64
CA ASN A 30 -41.76 20.60 3.56
C ASN A 30 -41.65 19.82 2.24
N LYS A 31 -40.45 19.34 1.86
CA LYS A 31 -40.24 18.52 0.66
C LYS A 31 -41.04 17.22 0.70
N MET A 32 -40.97 16.48 1.81
CA MET A 32 -41.66 15.20 1.96
C MET A 32 -43.18 15.33 1.91
N PHE A 33 -43.76 16.44 2.38
CA PHE A 33 -45.20 16.68 2.29
C PHE A 33 -45.70 16.66 0.83
N PHE A 34 -44.91 17.20 -0.10
CA PHE A 34 -45.21 17.16 -1.54
C PHE A 34 -44.80 15.84 -2.20
N GLU A 35 -43.62 15.31 -1.86
CA GLU A 35 -43.08 14.08 -2.46
C GLU A 35 -43.89 12.82 -2.08
N LYS A 36 -44.51 12.81 -0.88
CA LYS A 36 -45.27 11.67 -0.32
C LYS A 36 -44.56 10.31 -0.52
N PRO A 37 -43.31 10.17 -0.04
CA PRO A 37 -42.56 8.93 -0.21
C PRO A 37 -43.24 7.77 0.53
N ASN A 38 -43.16 6.56 -0.04
CA ASN A 38 -43.66 5.34 0.61
C ASN A 38 -42.89 5.01 1.90
N ASP A 39 -41.61 5.37 1.97
CA ASP A 39 -40.76 5.23 3.16
C ASP A 39 -40.27 6.61 3.62
N ILE A 40 -40.97 7.17 4.61
CA ILE A 40 -40.68 8.49 5.18
C ILE A 40 -39.33 8.49 5.90
N TYR A 41 -39.01 7.42 6.62
CA TYR A 41 -37.78 7.35 7.40
C TYR A 41 -36.56 7.11 6.52
N GLY A 42 -36.70 6.29 5.47
CA GLY A 42 -35.69 6.13 4.43
C GLY A 42 -35.37 7.47 3.75
N ARG A 43 -36.40 8.26 3.42
CA ARG A 43 -36.22 9.60 2.82
C ARG A 43 -35.51 10.59 3.76
N LEU A 44 -35.86 10.58 5.05
CA LEU A 44 -35.15 11.37 6.07
C LEU A 44 -33.68 10.96 6.19
N ALA A 45 -33.41 9.65 6.21
CA ALA A 45 -32.05 9.13 6.32
C ALA A 45 -31.20 9.53 5.12
N GLU A 46 -31.72 9.41 3.90
CA GLU A 46 -31.03 9.84 2.67
C GLU A 46 -30.74 11.36 2.68
N PHE A 47 -31.70 12.17 3.11
CA PHE A 47 -31.51 13.63 3.20
C PHE A 47 -30.42 13.99 4.20
N PHE A 48 -30.45 13.41 5.41
CA PHE A 48 -29.45 13.69 6.44
C PHE A 48 -28.08 13.07 6.14
N GLU A 49 -28.02 12.01 5.33
CA GLU A 49 -26.77 11.40 4.87
C GLU A 49 -25.91 12.40 4.07
N GLY A 50 -26.52 13.32 3.32
CA GLY A 50 -25.81 14.38 2.60
C GLY A 50 -25.11 15.42 3.50
N PHE A 51 -25.51 15.51 4.77
CA PHE A 51 -24.88 16.40 5.76
C PHE A 51 -23.94 15.66 6.72
N ALA A 52 -23.83 14.33 6.59
CA ALA A 52 -22.95 13.55 7.44
C ALA A 52 -21.49 13.97 7.21
N ALA A 53 -20.71 14.01 8.29
CA ALA A 53 -19.29 14.30 8.21
C ALA A 53 -18.57 13.27 7.32
N THR A 54 -17.58 13.75 6.56
CA THR A 54 -16.67 12.89 5.80
C THR A 54 -15.99 11.90 6.74
N PRO A 55 -15.93 10.60 6.38
CA PRO A 55 -15.28 9.62 7.23
C PRO A 55 -13.79 9.92 7.38
N THR A 56 -13.31 9.78 8.61
CA THR A 56 -11.90 9.95 8.96
C THR A 56 -11.32 8.64 9.44
N ILE A 57 -10.06 8.38 9.08
CA ILE A 57 -9.34 7.17 9.49
C ILE A 57 -9.17 7.20 11.02
N THR A 58 -9.58 6.13 11.70
CA THR A 58 -9.47 5.99 13.16
C THR A 58 -8.26 5.16 13.54
N SER A 59 -8.06 4.04 12.83
CA SER A 59 -6.94 3.14 13.08
C SER A 59 -6.71 2.19 11.92
N LEU A 60 -5.50 1.65 11.87
CA LEU A 60 -5.10 0.58 10.98
C LEU A 60 -4.79 -0.67 11.81
N SER A 61 -5.13 -1.84 11.29
CA SER A 61 -4.59 -3.10 11.79
C SER A 61 -3.78 -3.81 10.72
N ALA A 62 -2.78 -4.57 11.13
CA ALA A 62 -1.97 -5.37 10.24
C ALA A 62 -1.77 -6.78 10.77
N LYS A 63 -1.73 -7.76 9.87
CA LYS A 63 -1.44 -9.15 10.23
C LYS A 63 -0.65 -9.86 9.14
N LYS A 64 0.17 -10.82 9.56
CA LYS A 64 0.82 -11.79 8.69
C LYS A 64 -0.24 -12.76 8.14
N VAL A 65 -0.21 -12.99 6.84
CA VAL A 65 -1.05 -13.96 6.13
C VAL A 65 -0.19 -14.83 5.22
N LEU A 66 -0.78 -15.87 4.63
CA LEU A 66 -0.14 -16.70 3.61
C LEU A 66 -0.84 -16.45 2.27
N ASP A 67 -0.07 -16.38 1.20
CA ASP A 67 -0.61 -16.28 -0.15
C ASP A 67 -0.98 -17.66 -0.73
N GLY A 68 -1.53 -17.68 -1.94
CA GLY A 68 -1.93 -18.93 -2.61
C GLY A 68 -0.81 -19.92 -2.92
N CYS A 69 0.45 -19.54 -2.71
CA CYS A 69 1.63 -20.39 -2.86
C CYS A 69 2.20 -20.84 -1.51
N GLY A 70 1.61 -20.41 -0.39
CA GLY A 70 2.12 -20.65 0.96
C GLY A 70 3.21 -19.68 1.38
N SER A 71 3.47 -18.64 0.59
CA SER A 71 4.47 -17.61 0.87
C SER A 71 3.91 -16.56 1.82
N THR A 72 4.77 -15.95 2.62
CA THR A 72 4.36 -14.92 3.58
C THR A 72 3.85 -13.67 2.87
N GLY A 73 2.68 -13.21 3.32
CA GLY A 73 2.04 -11.97 2.90
C GLY A 73 1.67 -11.09 4.08
N LEU A 74 1.30 -9.85 3.76
CA LEU A 74 0.90 -8.82 4.70
C LEU A 74 -0.54 -8.41 4.39
N GLN A 75 -1.37 -8.34 5.42
CA GLN A 75 -2.73 -7.83 5.34
C GLN A 75 -2.85 -6.54 6.15
N CYS A 76 -3.55 -5.54 5.62
CA CYS A 76 -3.92 -4.31 6.31
C CYS A 76 -5.45 -4.15 6.31
N SER A 77 -6.01 -3.75 7.45
CA SER A 77 -7.42 -3.38 7.58
C SER A 77 -7.56 -1.93 8.00
N VAL A 78 -8.50 -1.21 7.37
CA VAL A 78 -8.74 0.22 7.61
C VAL A 78 -10.03 0.42 8.36
N TYR A 79 -9.94 1.04 9.54
CA TYR A 79 -11.08 1.46 10.35
C TYR A 79 -11.24 2.97 10.24
N ALA A 80 -12.48 3.42 10.06
CA ALA A 80 -12.81 4.84 9.97
C ALA A 80 -14.09 5.17 10.75
N THR A 81 -14.21 6.41 11.21
CA THR A 81 -15.42 6.91 11.85
C THR A 81 -16.44 7.28 10.78
N VAL A 82 -17.47 6.45 10.62
CA VAL A 82 -18.59 6.68 9.71
C VAL A 82 -19.82 6.99 10.55
N LYS A 83 -20.43 8.17 10.38
CA LYS A 83 -21.63 8.58 11.13
C LYS A 83 -21.44 8.41 12.65
N ASN A 84 -20.29 8.84 13.17
CA ASN A 84 -19.86 8.71 14.58
C ASN A 84 -19.65 7.27 15.09
N HIS A 85 -19.54 6.28 14.19
CA HIS A 85 -19.27 4.90 14.55
C HIS A 85 -17.98 4.38 13.90
N PRO A 86 -17.08 3.75 14.67
CA PRO A 86 -15.91 3.09 14.10
C PRO A 86 -16.36 1.90 13.24
N THR A 87 -15.99 1.91 11.97
CA THR A 87 -16.42 0.92 10.98
C THR A 87 -15.22 0.40 10.21
N LEU A 88 -15.14 -0.92 10.04
CA LEU A 88 -14.18 -1.57 9.14
C LEU A 88 -14.63 -1.35 7.69
N LEU A 89 -13.81 -0.70 6.88
CA LEU A 89 -14.18 -0.35 5.50
C LEU A 89 -13.45 -1.16 4.44
N SER A 90 -12.21 -1.59 4.70
CA SER A 90 -11.46 -2.43 3.79
C SER A 90 -10.50 -3.36 4.53
N THR A 91 -10.23 -4.49 3.88
CA THR A 91 -9.14 -5.40 4.21
C THR A 91 -8.41 -5.71 2.90
N THR A 92 -7.10 -5.46 2.86
CA THR A 92 -6.27 -5.62 1.67
C THR A 92 -5.06 -6.46 2.00
N GLU A 93 -4.66 -7.31 1.06
CA GLU A 93 -3.55 -8.26 1.20
C GLU A 93 -2.53 -8.03 0.09
N MET A 94 -1.25 -8.24 0.42
CA MET A 94 -0.16 -8.31 -0.55
C MET A 94 0.74 -9.51 -0.26
N SER A 95 1.31 -10.11 -1.30
CA SER A 95 2.35 -11.14 -1.19
C SER A 95 3.72 -10.48 -1.25
N LEU A 96 4.54 -10.68 -0.22
CA LEU A 96 5.87 -10.06 -0.15
C LEU A 96 6.84 -10.73 -1.11
N GLU A 97 6.80 -12.05 -1.25
CA GLU A 97 7.72 -12.78 -2.14
C GLU A 97 7.51 -12.42 -3.62
N LYS A 98 6.25 -12.20 -4.03
CA LYS A 98 5.93 -11.72 -5.39
C LYS A 98 6.42 -10.29 -5.61
N GLU A 99 6.36 -9.44 -4.59
CA GLU A 99 6.95 -8.10 -4.66
C GLU A 99 8.48 -8.17 -4.80
N LEU A 100 9.15 -8.98 -3.99
CA LEU A 100 10.61 -9.13 -4.00
C LEU A 100 11.15 -9.77 -5.29
N THR A 101 10.43 -10.74 -5.87
CA THR A 101 10.83 -11.40 -7.13
C THR A 101 10.71 -10.49 -8.37
N MET A 102 9.90 -9.43 -8.29
CA MET A 102 9.86 -8.38 -9.31
C MET A 102 11.05 -7.43 -9.21
N LEU A 103 11.87 -7.54 -8.15
CA LEU A 103 13.00 -6.64 -7.84
C LEU A 103 14.29 -7.45 -7.57
N PRO A 104 14.95 -7.99 -8.62
CA PRO A 104 16.04 -8.97 -8.50
C PRO A 104 17.25 -8.51 -7.66
N PHE A 105 17.52 -7.20 -7.59
CA PHE A 105 18.64 -6.66 -6.82
C PHE A 105 18.33 -6.55 -5.31
N GLN A 106 17.07 -6.37 -4.92
CA GLN A 106 16.67 -6.41 -3.50
C GLN A 106 16.75 -7.83 -2.94
N GLN A 107 16.45 -8.83 -3.77
CA GLN A 107 16.68 -10.22 -3.40
C GLN A 107 18.15 -10.45 -3.01
N GLN A 108 19.09 -9.77 -3.66
CA GLN A 108 20.51 -9.84 -3.35
C GLN A 108 20.85 -9.15 -2.01
N PHE A 109 20.33 -7.94 -1.75
CA PHE A 109 20.49 -7.26 -0.46
C PHE A 109 19.87 -8.02 0.73
N ILE A 110 18.70 -8.63 0.55
CA ILE A 110 18.04 -9.45 1.58
C ILE A 110 18.83 -10.73 1.81
N SER A 111 19.31 -11.36 0.74
CA SER A 111 20.20 -12.54 0.83
C SER A 111 21.50 -12.24 1.57
N ASP A 112 22.08 -11.06 1.36
CA ASP A 112 23.32 -10.62 2.02
C ASP A 112 23.10 -10.20 3.48
N SER A 113 21.89 -9.75 3.84
CA SER A 113 21.54 -9.29 5.20
C SER A 113 20.94 -10.37 6.10
N GLN A 114 20.73 -11.60 5.59
CA GLN A 114 20.10 -12.73 6.31
C GLN A 114 18.70 -12.46 6.87
N ILE A 115 18.03 -11.37 6.46
CA ILE A 115 16.69 -11.04 6.95
C ILE A 115 15.67 -11.95 6.26
N THR A 116 14.83 -12.62 7.04
CA THR A 116 13.79 -13.49 6.50
C THR A 116 12.58 -12.69 6.01
N SER A 117 11.82 -13.25 5.06
CA SER A 117 10.55 -12.64 4.63
C SER A 117 9.56 -12.46 5.78
N ASP A 118 9.63 -13.34 6.78
CA ASP A 118 8.82 -13.26 8.00
C ASP A 118 9.17 -12.05 8.85
N GLU A 119 10.45 -11.78 9.08
CA GLU A 119 10.93 -10.60 9.82
C GLU A 119 10.54 -9.29 9.12
N ILE A 120 10.56 -9.26 7.79
CA ILE A 120 10.13 -8.09 7.01
C ILE A 120 8.63 -7.84 7.20
N VAL A 121 7.80 -8.89 7.14
CA VAL A 121 6.36 -8.77 7.33
C VAL A 121 6.03 -8.39 8.76
N GLU A 122 6.68 -8.97 9.77
CA GLU A 122 6.49 -8.62 11.17
C GLU A 122 6.83 -7.15 11.42
N ARG A 123 7.99 -6.69 10.94
CA ARG A 123 8.38 -5.28 11.02
C ARG A 123 7.41 -4.36 10.29
N SER A 124 6.87 -4.80 9.15
CA SER A 124 5.86 -4.04 8.42
C SER A 124 4.55 -3.93 9.20
N CYS A 125 4.12 -5.00 9.88
CA CYS A 125 2.97 -4.95 10.77
C CYS A 125 3.17 -3.93 11.89
N THR A 126 4.33 -3.97 12.56
CA THR A 126 4.69 -3.00 13.61
C THR A 126 4.61 -1.56 13.10
N HIS A 127 5.23 -1.28 11.95
CA HIS A 127 5.20 0.06 11.34
C HIS A 127 3.79 0.53 11.01
N ILE A 128 2.94 -0.36 10.47
CA ILE A 128 1.54 -0.01 10.15
C ILE A 128 0.77 0.34 11.41
N VAL A 129 0.86 -0.51 12.43
CA VAL A 129 0.04 -0.39 13.65
C VAL A 129 0.53 0.73 14.55
N GLU A 130 1.84 0.85 14.75
CA GLU A 130 2.41 1.74 15.77
C GLU A 130 2.71 3.14 15.25
N THR A 131 3.12 3.30 14.00
CA THR A 131 3.57 4.61 13.49
C THR A 131 2.65 5.16 12.40
N ILE A 132 2.35 4.37 11.37
CA ILE A 132 1.53 4.85 10.24
C ILE A 132 0.10 5.09 10.70
N SER A 133 -0.47 4.21 11.53
CA SER A 133 -1.81 4.38 12.08
C SER A 133 -1.96 5.68 12.88
N GLU A 134 -0.94 6.08 13.62
CA GLU A 134 -0.95 7.33 14.39
C GLU A 134 -0.93 8.54 13.44
N LYS A 135 -0.02 8.55 12.45
CA LYS A 135 0.10 9.65 11.48
C LYS A 135 -1.16 9.84 10.62
N LEU A 136 -1.91 8.78 10.35
CA LEU A 136 -3.14 8.83 9.57
C LEU A 136 -4.41 9.05 10.40
N ASN A 137 -4.30 9.13 11.73
CA ASN A 137 -5.46 9.35 12.60
C ASN A 137 -6.14 10.69 12.28
N ASN A 138 -7.45 10.68 12.15
CA ASN A 138 -8.31 11.81 11.76
C ASN A 138 -8.11 12.35 10.33
N VAL A 139 -7.29 11.70 9.50
CA VAL A 139 -7.16 12.07 8.08
C VAL A 139 -8.42 11.65 7.33
N SER A 140 -8.86 12.49 6.38
CA SER A 140 -10.04 12.20 5.57
C SER A 140 -9.80 10.97 4.69
N LEU A 141 -10.75 10.03 4.72
CA LEU A 141 -10.67 8.82 3.90
C LEU A 141 -10.73 9.11 2.39
N ILE A 142 -11.37 10.22 2.00
CA ILE A 142 -11.62 10.55 0.59
C ILE A 142 -10.44 11.34 -0.01
N GLN A 143 -9.52 11.84 0.81
CA GLN A 143 -8.38 12.65 0.39
C GLN A 143 -7.12 11.79 0.21
N GLN A 144 -7.13 10.94 -0.82
CA GLN A 144 -6.04 10.00 -1.10
C GLN A 144 -4.67 10.69 -1.27
N GLU A 145 -4.62 11.90 -1.84
CA GLU A 145 -3.38 12.66 -2.00
C GLU A 145 -2.75 13.04 -0.66
N GLU A 146 -3.55 13.45 0.32
CA GLU A 146 -3.07 13.77 1.67
C GLU A 146 -2.51 12.51 2.35
N VAL A 147 -3.22 11.39 2.23
CA VAL A 147 -2.78 10.09 2.74
C VAL A 147 -1.44 9.70 2.13
N ASP A 148 -1.32 9.74 0.80
CA ASP A 148 -0.10 9.36 0.11
C ASP A 148 1.06 10.31 0.41
N GLN A 149 0.79 11.60 0.64
CA GLN A 149 1.80 12.57 1.05
C GLN A 149 2.32 12.27 2.47
N ILE A 150 1.44 11.99 3.43
CA ILE A 150 1.83 11.59 4.80
C ILE A 150 2.68 10.31 4.77
N LEU A 151 2.29 9.34 3.95
CA LEU A 151 3.02 8.08 3.79
C LEU A 151 4.40 8.30 3.15
N LYS A 152 4.50 9.20 2.17
CA LYS A 152 5.77 9.58 1.54
C LYS A 152 6.70 10.25 2.53
N ASP A 153 6.19 11.17 3.35
CA ASP A 153 6.98 11.84 4.38
C ASP A 153 7.45 10.85 5.44
N TRP A 154 6.62 9.89 5.82
CA TRP A 154 7.04 8.80 6.71
C TRP A 154 8.19 7.95 6.14
N ILE A 155 8.18 7.63 4.84
CA ILE A 155 9.29 6.90 4.20
C ILE A 155 10.58 7.71 4.31
N ASN A 156 10.53 9.01 4.00
CA ASN A 156 11.67 9.90 4.05
C ASN A 156 12.25 10.01 5.47
N ASP A 157 11.39 10.14 6.50
CA ASP A 157 11.80 10.13 7.91
C ASP A 157 12.53 8.83 8.27
N VAL A 158 11.98 7.68 7.85
CA VAL A 158 12.53 6.35 8.11
C VAL A 158 13.86 6.11 7.38
N GLU A 159 14.12 6.79 6.28
CA GLU A 159 15.43 6.83 5.63
C GLU A 159 16.42 7.74 6.32
N TYR A 160 15.97 8.93 6.69
CA TYR A 160 16.77 9.91 7.39
C TYR A 160 17.30 9.33 8.70
N ASP A 161 16.45 8.67 9.48
CA ASP A 161 16.85 8.00 10.72
C ASP A 161 17.94 6.94 10.49
N LYS A 162 17.90 6.21 9.37
CA LYS A 162 18.94 5.24 9.03
C LYS A 162 20.24 5.89 8.55
N PHE A 163 20.15 6.99 7.80
CA PHE A 163 21.31 7.75 7.39
C PHE A 163 22.05 8.34 8.60
N VAL A 164 21.32 8.89 9.56
CA VAL A 164 21.89 9.43 10.81
C VAL A 164 22.49 8.32 11.67
N PHE A 165 21.79 7.19 11.86
CA PHE A 165 22.31 6.07 12.65
C PHE A 165 23.57 5.43 12.03
N SER A 166 23.63 5.33 10.70
CA SER A 166 24.78 4.77 9.99
C SER A 166 26.00 5.68 10.03
N ASN A 167 25.83 7.00 10.15
CA ASN A 167 26.93 7.95 10.25
C ASN A 167 27.43 8.13 11.69
N HIS A 168 26.56 8.00 12.71
CA HIS A 168 27.00 8.09 14.12
C HIS A 168 27.69 6.83 14.66
N LEU A 169 27.51 5.67 14.04
CA LEU A 169 28.25 4.44 14.39
C LEU A 169 29.61 4.33 13.68
N GLY A 170 29.96 5.31 12.82
CA GLY A 170 31.19 5.31 12.03
C GLY A 170 32.34 6.15 12.62
N ASP A 171 32.15 6.79 13.78
CA ASP A 171 33.06 7.84 14.27
C ASP A 171 33.59 7.61 15.71
N ASP A 172 33.47 6.39 16.25
CA ASP A 172 33.86 6.07 17.64
C ASP A 172 35.03 5.08 17.78
N ASP A 173 35.92 4.99 16.79
CA ASP A 173 37.19 4.26 16.94
C ASP A 173 38.32 4.92 16.13
N ASP A 174 38.79 6.08 16.59
CA ASP A 174 40.16 6.53 16.26
C ASP A 174 40.69 7.57 17.27
N ASP A 175 41.00 7.11 18.48
CA ASP A 175 42.14 7.66 19.22
C ASP A 175 42.81 6.55 20.05
N HIS A 176 43.92 6.00 19.54
CA HIS A 176 45.18 5.98 20.28
C HIS A 176 46.37 5.55 19.40
N SER A 177 47.12 6.57 19.00
CA SER A 177 48.59 6.66 19.00
C SER A 177 49.46 5.39 18.85
N ARG A 178 50.03 5.26 17.65
CA ARG A 178 51.47 5.07 17.30
C ARG A 178 52.27 3.91 17.95
N THR A 179 52.79 3.03 17.09
CA THR A 179 54.25 2.83 16.89
C THR A 179 54.55 2.04 15.59
N PRO A 180 55.64 2.35 14.85
CA PRO A 180 56.00 1.68 13.60
C PRO A 180 57.14 0.65 13.75
N THR A 181 57.34 -0.17 12.70
CA THR A 181 58.52 -0.96 12.24
C THR A 181 58.38 -2.50 12.24
N PRO A 182 59.20 -3.27 11.47
CA PRO A 182 59.35 -3.24 10.01
C PRO A 182 59.37 -4.66 9.35
N SER A 183 59.59 -4.65 8.04
CA SER A 183 59.59 -5.73 7.02
C SER A 183 60.42 -7.01 7.20
N SER A 184 60.08 -8.01 6.35
CA SER A 184 60.88 -9.11 5.73
C SER A 184 60.52 -10.53 6.24
N GLY A 185 60.39 -11.59 5.45
CA GLY A 185 60.47 -11.83 4.01
C GLY A 185 60.35 -13.34 3.69
N LYS A 186 60.49 -13.66 2.39
CA LYS A 186 60.84 -14.96 1.75
C LYS A 186 59.73 -15.92 1.27
N LYS A 187 59.79 -16.08 -0.06
CA LYS A 187 59.17 -17.05 -0.99
C LYS A 187 59.52 -18.50 -0.69
N LYS A 188 58.61 -19.43 -1.02
CA LYS A 188 58.90 -20.70 -1.73
C LYS A 188 57.73 -21.09 -2.67
N LYS A 189 58.08 -21.64 -3.84
CA LYS A 189 57.17 -22.05 -4.94
C LYS A 189 57.08 -23.58 -5.06
N ALA A 190 55.86 -24.03 -5.43
CA ALA A 190 55.47 -25.21 -6.24
C ALA A 190 55.52 -26.62 -5.59
N PRO A 191 54.73 -27.65 -6.06
CA PRO A 191 53.98 -27.73 -7.32
C PRO A 191 52.51 -28.26 -7.25
N SER A 192 51.91 -28.31 -8.44
CA SER A 192 50.53 -28.59 -8.86
C SER A 192 49.93 -29.98 -8.58
N ALA A 193 48.62 -30.04 -8.30
CA ALA A 193 47.76 -31.18 -8.63
C ALA A 193 46.32 -30.75 -9.03
N LYS A 194 46.01 -31.03 -10.30
CA LYS A 194 44.71 -31.17 -11.00
C LYS A 194 43.39 -30.96 -10.23
N GLY A 195 42.61 -29.99 -10.72
CA GLY A 195 41.37 -30.30 -11.45
C GLY A 195 40.06 -30.49 -10.66
N LYS A 196 39.41 -29.38 -10.32
CA LYS A 196 37.94 -29.24 -10.41
C LYS A 196 37.67 -27.85 -10.98
N ALA A 197 37.26 -27.81 -12.25
CA ALA A 197 36.77 -26.59 -12.87
C ALA A 197 35.52 -26.14 -12.09
N GLY A 198 35.72 -25.20 -11.17
CA GLY A 198 34.63 -24.52 -10.49
C GLY A 198 33.78 -23.85 -11.55
N LYS A 199 32.51 -24.24 -11.61
CA LYS A 199 31.49 -23.58 -12.40
C LYS A 199 31.42 -22.14 -11.89
N VAL A 200 32.10 -21.22 -12.58
CA VAL A 200 32.01 -19.78 -12.29
C VAL A 200 30.53 -19.44 -12.38
N PRO A 201 29.87 -18.98 -11.30
CA PRO A 201 28.52 -18.47 -11.42
C PRO A 201 28.61 -17.25 -12.33
N ASP A 202 28.03 -17.38 -13.52
CA ASP A 202 27.91 -16.31 -14.49
C ASP A 202 27.19 -15.16 -13.78
N LYS A 203 27.95 -14.15 -13.35
CA LYS A 203 27.40 -12.98 -12.66
C LYS A 203 26.50 -12.29 -13.68
N PRO A 204 25.20 -12.12 -13.39
CA PRO A 204 24.32 -11.39 -14.28
C PRO A 204 24.94 -10.03 -14.60
N VAL A 205 24.98 -9.69 -15.89
CA VAL A 205 25.39 -8.36 -16.32
C VAL A 205 24.48 -7.35 -15.63
N PRO A 206 25.01 -6.44 -14.79
CA PRO A 206 24.17 -5.47 -14.10
C PRO A 206 23.48 -4.58 -15.15
N PRO A 207 22.19 -4.28 -14.99
CA PRO A 207 21.46 -3.37 -15.88
C PRO A 207 22.20 -2.03 -16.04
N LYS A 208 22.17 -1.49 -17.26
CA LYS A 208 22.93 -0.30 -17.67
C LYS A 208 22.42 1.01 -17.03
N GLU A 209 21.21 0.98 -16.48
CA GLU A 209 20.60 2.07 -15.74
C GLU A 209 20.82 1.86 -14.24
N ALA A 210 21.19 2.92 -13.52
CA ALA A 210 21.26 2.90 -12.07
C ALA A 210 19.84 2.67 -11.53
N MET A 211 19.53 1.41 -11.22
CA MET A 211 18.22 1.01 -10.73
C MET A 211 17.96 1.63 -9.36
N GLU A 212 16.76 2.17 -9.18
CA GLU A 212 16.37 2.86 -7.96
C GLU A 212 16.43 1.92 -6.75
N ASN A 213 17.20 2.30 -5.73
CA ASN A 213 17.22 1.61 -4.45
C ASN A 213 15.86 1.82 -3.77
N ARG A 214 15.01 0.78 -3.72
CA ARG A 214 13.76 0.89 -2.96
C ARG A 214 14.03 0.96 -1.46
N LEU A 215 13.26 1.82 -0.82
CA LEU A 215 13.41 2.27 0.54
C LEU A 215 12.78 1.26 1.51
N LYS A 216 13.41 1.03 2.68
CA LYS A 216 12.91 0.06 3.67
C LYS A 216 11.57 0.56 4.22
N GLY A 217 10.47 -0.18 3.98
CA GLY A 217 9.11 0.20 4.39
C GLY A 217 8.13 0.43 3.22
N CYS A 218 8.62 0.38 1.98
CA CYS A 218 7.80 0.57 0.79
C CYS A 218 6.60 -0.40 0.67
N SER A 219 6.74 -1.65 1.13
CA SER A 219 5.64 -2.63 1.12
C SER A 219 4.49 -2.21 2.06
N ALA A 220 4.82 -1.80 3.29
CA ALA A 220 3.84 -1.33 4.27
C ALA A 220 3.07 -0.11 3.74
N VAL A 221 3.79 0.88 3.21
CA VAL A 221 3.21 2.09 2.64
C VAL A 221 2.35 1.81 1.41
N SER A 222 2.85 1.00 0.47
CA SER A 222 2.09 0.63 -0.72
C SER A 222 0.79 -0.08 -0.34
N LEU A 223 0.83 -0.97 0.65
CA LEU A 223 -0.35 -1.67 1.13
C LEU A 223 -1.36 -0.71 1.77
N VAL A 224 -0.91 0.19 2.65
CA VAL A 224 -1.78 1.15 3.33
C VAL A 224 -2.44 2.09 2.32
N SER A 225 -1.66 2.65 1.37
CA SER A 225 -2.18 3.50 0.30
C SER A 225 -3.33 2.83 -0.47
N VAL A 226 -3.14 1.58 -0.90
CA VAL A 226 -4.17 0.82 -1.62
C VAL A 226 -5.34 0.44 -0.71
N ALA A 227 -5.09 0.13 0.56
CA ALA A 227 -6.13 -0.23 1.52
C ALA A 227 -7.05 0.97 1.81
N VAL A 228 -6.49 2.17 1.96
CA VAL A 228 -7.25 3.41 2.15
C VAL A 228 -8.07 3.75 0.91
N LEU A 229 -7.47 3.66 -0.28
CA LEU A 229 -8.19 3.84 -1.55
C LEU A 229 -9.40 2.89 -1.66
N LYS A 230 -9.23 1.62 -1.30
CA LYS A 230 -10.31 0.63 -1.29
C LYS A 230 -11.36 0.93 -0.22
N ALA A 231 -10.96 1.43 0.94
CA ALA A 231 -11.88 1.84 2.00
C ALA A 231 -12.73 3.04 1.56
N ALA A 232 -12.13 4.02 0.91
CA ALA A 232 -12.82 5.16 0.31
C ALA A 232 -13.83 4.70 -0.75
N ALA A 233 -13.43 3.81 -1.64
CA ALA A 233 -14.33 3.23 -2.66
C ALA A 233 -15.50 2.47 -2.02
N SER A 234 -15.23 1.66 -0.99
CA SER A 234 -16.23 0.92 -0.21
C SER A 234 -17.24 1.86 0.44
N PHE A 235 -16.78 2.91 1.11
CA PHE A 235 -17.63 3.94 1.71
C PHE A 235 -18.50 4.65 0.68
N LEU A 236 -17.91 5.03 -0.47
CA LEU A 236 -18.60 5.69 -1.58
C LEU A 236 -19.51 4.75 -2.37
N ARG A 237 -19.55 3.45 -2.03
CA ARG A 237 -20.29 2.41 -2.76
C ARG A 237 -19.93 2.35 -4.25
N LYS A 238 -18.65 2.59 -4.57
CA LYS A 238 -18.11 2.52 -5.92
C LYS A 238 -17.15 1.34 -6.05
N PRO A 239 -17.09 0.67 -7.22
CA PRO A 239 -16.01 -0.24 -7.53
C PRO A 239 -14.65 0.47 -7.37
N ALA A 240 -13.66 -0.23 -6.81
CA ALA A 240 -12.35 0.36 -6.51
C ALA A 240 -11.65 0.94 -7.75
N PHE A 241 -11.83 0.33 -8.93
CA PHE A 241 -11.24 0.84 -10.17
C PHE A 241 -11.85 2.17 -10.62
N GLU A 242 -13.15 2.41 -10.37
CA GLU A 242 -13.80 3.68 -10.71
C GLU A 242 -13.32 4.79 -9.79
N HIS A 243 -13.19 4.48 -8.50
CA HIS A 243 -12.65 5.42 -7.52
C HIS A 243 -11.19 5.76 -7.84
N LEU A 244 -10.35 4.76 -8.15
CA LEU A 244 -8.97 4.97 -8.60
C LEU A 244 -8.93 5.89 -9.84
N ARG A 245 -9.74 5.60 -10.85
CA ARG A 245 -9.82 6.40 -12.09
C ARG A 245 -10.19 7.85 -11.80
N HIS A 246 -11.17 8.06 -10.94
CA HIS A 246 -11.58 9.40 -10.50
C HIS A 246 -10.42 10.11 -9.80
N THR A 247 -9.80 9.49 -8.80
CA THR A 247 -8.65 10.06 -8.07
C THR A 247 -7.50 10.42 -9.00
N MET A 248 -7.12 9.54 -9.92
CA MET A 248 -6.07 9.81 -10.91
C MET A 248 -6.43 10.99 -11.83
N SER A 249 -7.69 11.10 -12.24
CA SER A 249 -8.13 12.21 -13.10
C SER A 249 -8.17 13.55 -12.36
N VAL A 250 -8.45 13.55 -11.06
CA VAL A 250 -8.36 14.76 -10.22
C VAL A 250 -6.90 15.20 -10.12
N VAL A 251 -5.99 14.29 -9.78
CA VAL A 251 -4.55 14.56 -9.67
C VAL A 251 -3.96 15.04 -11.00
N SER A 252 -4.41 14.48 -12.13
CA SER A 252 -3.93 14.84 -13.47
C SER A 252 -4.61 16.07 -14.07
N GLY A 253 -5.59 16.68 -13.39
CA GLY A 253 -6.35 17.82 -13.91
C GLY A 253 -7.31 17.49 -15.05
N THR A 254 -7.66 16.22 -15.27
CA THR A 254 -8.48 15.71 -16.39
C THR A 254 -9.85 15.17 -15.95
N ALA A 255 -10.31 15.50 -14.74
CA ALA A 255 -11.55 14.97 -14.15
C ALA A 255 -12.79 15.10 -15.07
N GLN A 256 -12.93 16.23 -15.77
CA GLN A 256 -14.09 16.49 -16.63
C GLN A 256 -14.10 15.64 -17.91
N GLU A 257 -12.93 15.23 -18.41
CA GLU A 257 -12.79 14.31 -19.55
C GLU A 257 -12.97 12.86 -19.11
N CYS A 258 -12.55 12.55 -17.88
CA CYS A 258 -12.69 11.24 -17.27
C CYS A 258 -14.16 10.81 -17.10
N GLU A 259 -15.04 11.72 -16.68
CA GLU A 259 -16.47 11.40 -16.56
C GLU A 259 -17.12 10.97 -17.89
N LYS A 260 -16.58 11.45 -19.01
CA LYS A 260 -17.12 11.19 -20.36
C LYS A 260 -16.42 10.03 -21.07
N SER A 261 -15.30 9.53 -20.53
CA SER A 261 -14.50 8.51 -21.18
C SER A 261 -15.01 7.09 -20.88
N VAL A 262 -14.99 6.24 -21.90
CA VAL A 262 -15.31 4.81 -21.77
C VAL A 262 -14.13 4.09 -21.12
N ILE A 263 -14.41 3.22 -20.15
CA ILE A 263 -13.39 2.39 -19.52
C ILE A 263 -12.95 1.31 -20.51
N SER A 264 -11.67 1.34 -20.88
CA SER A 264 -11.07 0.29 -21.71
C SER A 264 -10.59 -0.86 -20.82
N MET A 265 -11.02 -2.08 -21.15
CA MET A 265 -10.49 -3.28 -20.50
C MET A 265 -9.12 -3.65 -21.08
N PRO A 266 -8.18 -4.16 -20.27
CA PRO A 266 -6.86 -4.57 -20.74
C PRO A 266 -6.96 -5.85 -21.59
N THR A 267 -6.04 -5.98 -22.57
CA THR A 267 -5.87 -7.24 -23.32
C THR A 267 -5.37 -8.33 -22.37
N THR A 268 -6.08 -9.45 -22.32
CA THR A 268 -5.73 -10.57 -21.44
C THR A 268 -4.51 -11.31 -21.96
N ALA A 269 -3.55 -11.59 -21.08
CA ALA A 269 -2.43 -12.47 -21.33
C ALA A 269 -2.36 -13.51 -20.21
N ILE A 270 -2.20 -14.79 -20.57
CA ILE A 270 -2.03 -15.88 -19.60
C ILE A 270 -0.66 -16.52 -19.76
N THR A 271 -0.04 -16.90 -18.64
CA THR A 271 1.18 -17.70 -18.67
C THR A 271 0.81 -19.14 -19.03
N VAL A 272 1.27 -19.63 -20.18
CA VAL A 272 1.03 -21.02 -20.62
C VAL A 272 2.18 -21.95 -20.24
N MET A 273 3.39 -21.42 -20.11
CA MET A 273 4.56 -22.17 -19.67
C MET A 273 5.46 -21.29 -18.80
N SER A 274 5.94 -21.86 -17.70
CA SER A 274 6.96 -21.25 -16.85
C SER A 274 8.28 -22.01 -17.02
N GLY A 275 9.37 -21.28 -17.14
CA GLY A 275 10.73 -21.79 -17.29
C GLY A 275 11.71 -20.99 -16.43
N GLY A 276 13.00 -21.27 -16.60
CA GLY A 276 14.08 -20.64 -15.86
C GLY A 276 14.51 -21.44 -14.63
N LYS A 277 15.53 -20.92 -13.95
CA LYS A 277 16.25 -21.61 -12.86
C LYS A 277 15.36 -22.01 -11.67
N ALA A 278 14.25 -21.30 -11.46
CA ALA A 278 13.33 -21.52 -10.35
C ALA A 278 12.19 -22.51 -10.68
N THR A 279 12.15 -23.04 -11.91
CA THR A 279 11.09 -23.96 -12.36
C THR A 279 11.65 -25.36 -12.57
N PRO A 280 10.85 -26.42 -12.31
CA PRO A 280 11.26 -27.78 -12.63
C PRO A 280 11.35 -27.95 -14.15
N GLY A 281 12.57 -28.08 -14.68
CA GLY A 281 12.77 -28.29 -16.12
C GLY A 281 14.20 -28.04 -16.60
N LYS A 282 14.45 -28.29 -17.88
CA LYS A 282 15.74 -28.01 -18.54
C LYS A 282 15.78 -26.64 -19.24
N LEU A 283 14.63 -25.98 -19.38
CA LEU A 283 14.49 -24.71 -20.07
C LEU A 283 14.97 -23.56 -19.17
N ASN A 284 16.24 -23.19 -19.29
CA ASN A 284 16.85 -22.16 -18.44
C ASN A 284 16.89 -20.75 -19.06
N LEU A 285 16.62 -20.64 -20.37
CA LEU A 285 16.76 -19.39 -21.14
C LEU A 285 15.46 -18.58 -21.26
N VAL A 286 14.30 -19.21 -21.03
CA VAL A 286 12.99 -18.58 -21.13
C VAL A 286 12.30 -18.69 -19.77
N LYS A 287 11.90 -17.55 -19.19
CA LYS A 287 11.24 -17.49 -17.87
C LYS A 287 9.74 -17.77 -17.95
N SER A 288 9.06 -17.21 -18.95
CA SER A 288 7.62 -17.38 -19.12
C SER A 288 7.25 -17.25 -20.60
N VAL A 289 6.34 -18.10 -21.06
CA VAL A 289 5.68 -17.99 -22.36
C VAL A 289 4.24 -17.56 -22.10
N PHE A 290 3.81 -16.50 -22.78
CA PHE A 290 2.46 -15.95 -22.64
C PHE A 290 1.64 -16.24 -23.89
N ALA A 291 0.38 -16.61 -23.71
CA ALA A 291 -0.63 -16.54 -24.75
C ALA A 291 -1.44 -15.25 -24.56
N ILE A 292 -1.50 -14.42 -25.60
CA ILE A 292 -2.17 -13.12 -25.58
C ILE A 292 -3.47 -13.24 -26.37
N ALA A 293 -4.57 -12.77 -25.78
CA ALA A 293 -5.87 -12.77 -26.43
C ALA A 293 -5.88 -11.85 -27.67
N ASN A 294 -6.73 -12.18 -28.63
CA ASN A 294 -6.91 -11.31 -29.79
C ASN A 294 -7.49 -9.95 -29.35
N PRO A 295 -7.01 -8.84 -29.95
CA PRO A 295 -7.58 -7.52 -29.70
C PRO A 295 -9.09 -7.49 -29.99
N GLY A 296 -9.85 -6.76 -29.17
CA GLY A 296 -11.29 -6.58 -29.33
C GLY A 296 -12.15 -7.68 -28.69
N TRP A 297 -11.56 -8.77 -28.20
CA TRP A 297 -12.29 -9.71 -27.36
C TRP A 297 -12.61 -9.11 -25.99
N THR A 298 -13.79 -9.44 -25.47
CA THR A 298 -14.11 -9.21 -24.06
C THR A 298 -13.19 -10.05 -23.17
N VAL A 299 -13.07 -9.68 -21.90
CA VAL A 299 -12.29 -10.47 -20.92
C VAL A 299 -12.86 -11.90 -20.80
N SER A 300 -14.18 -12.05 -20.86
CA SER A 300 -14.84 -13.37 -20.78
C SER A 300 -14.52 -14.25 -21.99
N GLU A 301 -14.58 -13.70 -23.21
CA GLU A 301 -14.19 -14.42 -24.44
C GLU A 301 -12.71 -14.77 -24.41
N SER A 302 -11.87 -13.85 -23.94
CA SER A 302 -10.42 -14.07 -23.79
C SER A 302 -10.13 -15.24 -22.87
N MET A 303 -10.74 -15.27 -21.69
CA MET A 303 -10.58 -16.37 -20.73
C MET A 303 -11.10 -17.71 -21.28
N THR A 304 -12.19 -17.68 -22.05
CA THR A 304 -12.80 -18.91 -22.61
C THR A 304 -11.97 -19.49 -23.75
N ASN A 305 -11.32 -18.64 -24.56
CA ASN A 305 -10.56 -19.11 -25.72
C ASN A 305 -9.10 -19.38 -25.41
N LEU A 306 -8.51 -18.69 -24.43
CA LEU A 306 -7.14 -18.98 -23.98
C LEU A 306 -7.05 -20.21 -23.07
N SER A 307 -8.16 -20.68 -22.50
CA SER A 307 -8.19 -21.86 -21.62
C SER A 307 -8.47 -23.20 -22.34
N LYS A 308 -8.71 -23.16 -23.65
CA LYS A 308 -8.89 -24.34 -24.51
C LYS A 308 -7.55 -24.82 -25.07
#